data_AF-A0A1M7YYU3-F1
#
_entry.id   AF-A0A1M7YYU3-F1
#
_cell.length_a   1.000
_cell.length_b   1.000
_cell.length_c   1.000
_cell.angle_alpha   90.00
_cell.angle_beta   90.00
_cell.angle_gamma   90.00
#
_symmetry.space_group_name_H-M   'P 1'
#
loop_
_entity.id
_entity.type
_entity.pdbx_description
1 polymer ?
#
loop_
_entity_poly.entity_id
_entity_poly.type
_entity_poly.pdbx_seq_one_letter_code
_entity_poly.pdbx_strand_id
1 'polypeptide(L)'
;MGLVTNFERWELSFALGRATEGVRGKNNDAGVNTGRSHGASDIEIGAKLDSGKVLAAVDRMAAQAPHLADWSLFAYASPMWNANRNKERLFEHVLNDWVVAESENGKMIQHRTFERIKALIEVIAGALALEQSRGAGVEMVDGEVRYKPVSTKAFLIHVLVDVDCAEKEEDSDTFRNKRKRYYQNHWADWAKHVETLRTLLTGYDLTARKIFKKELANKNGAIYTPYH
;
A
#
# COMPACT_ATOMS: atom_id res chain seq x y z
N MET A 1 -9.96 -6.18 36.31
CA MET A 1 -8.93 -6.82 35.47
C MET A 1 -9.14 -6.32 34.05
N GLY A 2 -8.47 -5.22 33.69
CA GLY A 2 -8.57 -4.64 32.35
C GLY A 2 -7.83 -5.52 31.36
N LEU A 3 -8.51 -5.94 30.29
CA LEU A 3 -7.87 -6.58 29.15
C LEU A 3 -6.95 -5.54 28.50
N VAL A 4 -5.70 -5.50 28.93
CA VAL A 4 -4.60 -4.97 28.13
C VAL A 4 -4.49 -5.93 26.95
N THR A 5 -5.18 -5.61 25.86
CA THR A 5 -4.99 -6.29 24.59
C THR A 5 -3.51 -6.17 24.25
N ASN A 6 -2.82 -7.30 24.15
CA ASN A 6 -1.38 -7.35 23.87
C ASN A 6 -1.12 -6.94 22.41
N PHE A 7 -1.31 -5.65 22.10
CA PHE A 7 -1.16 -5.05 20.77
C PHE A 7 0.28 -5.14 20.25
N GLU A 8 1.23 -5.42 21.14
CA GLU A 8 2.64 -5.63 20.86
C GLU A 8 2.89 -6.84 19.96
N ARG A 9 1.94 -7.78 19.91
CA ARG A 9 1.97 -8.96 19.04
C ARG A 9 1.15 -8.80 17.77
N TRP A 10 0.49 -7.66 17.57
CA TRP A 10 -0.35 -7.46 16.41
C TRP A 10 0.51 -7.27 15.16
N GLU A 11 0.14 -7.96 14.09
CA GLU A 11 0.70 -7.70 12.78
C GLU A 11 0.32 -6.28 12.31
N LEU A 12 1.22 -5.63 11.57
CA LEU A 12 1.07 -4.24 11.11
C LEU A 12 -0.30 -3.97 10.48
N SER A 13 -0.77 -4.88 9.63
CA SER A 13 -2.06 -4.76 8.94
C SER A 13 -3.23 -4.67 9.91
N PHE A 14 -3.29 -5.58 10.88
CA PHE A 14 -4.34 -5.62 11.89
C PHE A 14 -4.23 -4.42 12.85
N ALA A 15 -3.01 -4.09 13.28
CA ALA A 15 -2.76 -3.00 14.20
C ALA A 15 -3.19 -1.65 13.61
N LEU A 16 -2.78 -1.38 12.37
CA LEU A 16 -3.09 -0.11 11.72
C LEU A 16 -4.57 -0.02 11.32
N GLY A 17 -5.15 -1.10 10.83
CA GLY A 17 -6.58 -1.18 10.54
C GLY A 17 -7.41 -0.83 11.78
N ARG A 18 -7.13 -1.46 12.92
CA ARG A 18 -7.81 -1.17 14.20
C ARG A 18 -7.55 0.25 14.71
N ALA A 19 -6.31 0.73 14.62
CA ALA A 19 -5.95 2.06 15.10
C ALA A 19 -6.65 3.18 14.33
N THR A 20 -7.06 2.91 13.09
CA THR A 20 -7.68 3.89 12.19
C THR A 20 -9.19 3.68 12.01
N GLU A 21 -9.76 2.53 12.45
CA GLU A 21 -11.19 2.18 12.31
C GLU A 21 -12.14 3.14 13.07
N GLY A 22 -11.64 3.92 14.04
CA GLY A 22 -12.45 4.84 14.87
C GLY A 22 -12.13 6.33 14.71
N VAL A 23 -11.09 6.70 13.96
CA VAL A 23 -10.72 8.11 13.81
C VAL A 23 -11.32 8.63 12.50
N ARG A 24 -12.55 9.14 12.59
CA ARG A 24 -13.14 9.92 11.49
C ARG A 24 -12.13 10.98 11.08
N GLY A 25 -11.69 10.94 9.82
CA GLY A 25 -10.82 11.96 9.25
C GLY A 25 -11.34 13.35 9.63
N LYS A 26 -10.42 14.26 9.97
CA LYS A 26 -10.63 15.57 10.62
C LYS A 26 -11.67 16.53 9.98
N ASN A 27 -12.45 16.10 8.98
CA ASN A 27 -13.39 16.92 8.22
C ASN A 27 -14.83 16.39 8.19
N ASN A 28 -15.33 15.65 9.19
CA ASN A 28 -16.78 15.37 9.28
C ASN A 28 -17.30 15.49 10.71
N ASP A 29 -17.93 16.63 10.98
CA ASP A 29 -18.84 16.87 12.10
C ASP A 29 -19.93 15.79 12.14
N ALA A 30 -19.88 14.94 13.15
CA ALA A 30 -21.07 14.28 13.69
C ALA A 30 -20.72 13.75 15.08
N GLY A 31 -20.73 14.64 16.06
CA GLY A 31 -20.92 14.24 17.43
C GLY A 31 -22.22 13.44 17.55
N VAL A 32 -22.12 12.19 18.00
CA VAL A 32 -23.26 11.49 18.58
C VAL A 32 -22.73 10.78 19.82
N ASN A 33 -22.79 11.53 20.93
CA ASN A 33 -22.85 10.96 22.26
C ASN A 33 -24.12 10.09 22.35
N THR A 34 -23.97 8.77 22.33
CA THR A 34 -25.01 7.89 22.91
C THR A 34 -24.39 7.14 24.08
N GLY A 35 -24.76 7.57 25.28
CA GLY A 35 -24.16 7.15 26.54
C GLY A 35 -24.22 5.65 26.80
N ARG A 36 -23.22 5.14 27.52
CA ARG A 36 -23.19 3.82 28.16
C ARG A 36 -22.13 3.78 29.26
N SER A 37 -22.52 3.28 30.43
CA SER A 37 -21.75 2.64 31.52
C SER A 37 -20.25 2.96 31.67
N HIS A 38 -19.81 3.28 32.89
CA HIS A 38 -18.40 3.50 33.28
C HIS A 38 -17.42 2.38 32.86
N GLY A 39 -17.89 1.15 32.62
CA GLY A 39 -17.04 0.08 32.07
C GLY A 39 -16.80 0.17 30.56
N ALA A 40 -17.69 0.82 29.80
CA ALA A 40 -17.54 1.04 28.35
C ALA A 40 -16.59 2.20 28.04
N SER A 41 -16.54 3.22 28.92
CA SER A 41 -15.59 4.34 28.78
C SER A 41 -14.14 3.90 28.98
N ASP A 42 -13.86 3.02 29.94
CA ASP A 42 -12.50 2.51 30.19
C ASP A 42 -12.00 1.65 29.03
N ILE A 43 -12.90 0.86 28.41
CA ILE A 43 -12.61 0.08 27.21
C ILE A 43 -12.34 1.02 26.02
N GLU A 44 -13.11 2.09 25.87
CA GLU A 44 -12.92 3.07 24.80
C GLU A 44 -11.62 3.88 24.97
N ILE A 45 -11.28 4.26 26.20
CA ILE A 45 -10.02 4.95 26.53
C ILE A 45 -8.83 4.03 26.30
N GLY A 46 -8.90 2.77 26.74
CA GLY A 46 -7.86 1.75 26.49
C GLY A 46 -7.61 1.52 25.00
N ALA A 47 -8.69 1.35 24.22
CA ALA A 47 -8.59 1.20 22.76
C ALA A 47 -7.98 2.43 22.07
N LYS A 48 -8.31 3.66 22.53
CA LYS A 48 -7.73 4.90 22.01
C LYS A 48 -6.25 5.05 22.36
N LEU A 49 -5.84 4.65 23.56
CA LEU A 49 -4.43 4.65 23.98
C LEU A 49 -3.59 3.67 23.15
N ASP A 50 -4.09 2.46 22.92
CA ASP A 50 -3.41 1.46 22.09
C ASP A 50 -3.33 1.90 20.63
N SER A 51 -4.40 2.50 20.11
CA SER A 51 -4.41 3.12 18.77
C SER A 51 -3.37 4.24 18.66
N GLY A 52 -3.25 5.09 19.67
CA GLY A 52 -2.25 6.16 19.73
C GLY A 52 -0.81 5.64 19.72
N LYS A 53 -0.52 4.50 20.36
CA LYS A 53 0.81 3.88 20.34
C LYS A 53 1.17 3.34 18.96
N VAL A 54 0.21 2.73 18.27
CA VAL A 54 0.36 2.24 16.89
C VAL A 54 0.67 3.42 15.94
N LEU A 55 -0.13 4.49 15.99
CA LEU A 55 0.08 5.68 15.17
C LEU A 55 1.43 6.34 15.48
N ALA A 56 1.80 6.45 16.76
CA ALA A 56 3.10 6.99 17.14
C ALA A 56 4.29 6.13 16.67
N ALA A 57 4.11 4.80 16.51
CA ALA A 57 5.14 3.95 15.90
C ALA A 57 5.25 4.19 14.39
N VAL A 58 4.13 4.41 13.71
CA VAL A 58 4.12 4.84 12.30
C VAL A 58 4.77 6.21 12.12
N ASP A 59 4.53 7.17 13.01
CA ASP A 59 5.18 8.49 12.96
C ASP A 59 6.70 8.39 13.12
N ARG A 60 7.19 7.52 14.01
CA ARG A 60 8.63 7.26 14.16
C ARG A 60 9.23 6.58 12.93
N MET A 61 8.51 5.63 12.35
CA MET A 61 8.89 5.04 11.06
C MET A 61 8.95 6.10 9.97
N ALA A 62 7.98 7.03 9.93
CA ALA A 62 7.97 8.13 8.96
C ALA A 62 9.18 9.06 9.11
N ALA A 63 9.69 9.25 10.33
CA ALA A 63 10.91 10.03 10.57
C ALA A 63 12.19 9.36 10.03
N GLN A 64 12.21 8.02 9.93
CA GLN A 64 13.36 7.27 9.41
C GLN A 64 13.22 6.98 7.90
N ALA A 65 12.03 6.57 7.48
CA ALA A 65 11.71 6.12 6.14
C ALA A 65 10.26 6.50 5.77
N PRO A 66 10.04 7.73 5.25
CA PRO A 66 8.71 8.25 4.93
C PRO A 66 7.89 7.34 4.01
N HIS A 67 8.51 6.82 2.95
CA HIS A 67 7.88 5.95 1.96
C HIS A 67 7.29 4.66 2.54
N LEU A 68 7.88 4.11 3.61
CA LEU A 68 7.37 2.91 4.30
C LEU A 68 6.16 3.22 5.15
N ALA A 69 6.14 4.38 5.79
CA ALA A 69 4.97 4.86 6.52
C ALA A 69 3.82 5.18 5.56
N ASP A 70 4.11 5.81 4.43
CA ASP A 70 3.11 6.09 3.40
C ASP A 70 2.54 4.80 2.80
N TRP A 71 3.37 3.79 2.52
CA TRP A 71 2.90 2.47 2.09
C TRP A 71 2.00 1.83 3.15
N SER A 72 2.41 1.85 4.42
CA SER A 72 1.65 1.23 5.51
C SER A 72 0.27 1.86 5.65
N LEU A 73 0.20 3.19 5.64
CA LEU A 73 -1.05 3.94 5.67
C LEU A 73 -1.89 3.65 4.42
N PHE A 74 -1.28 3.66 3.24
CA PHE A 74 -1.95 3.34 1.98
C PHE A 74 -2.57 1.93 1.98
N ALA A 75 -1.84 0.93 2.44
CA ALA A 75 -2.24 -0.47 2.36
C ALA A 75 -3.18 -0.93 3.48
N TYR A 76 -3.04 -0.36 4.68
CA TYR A 76 -3.68 -0.92 5.89
C TYR A 76 -4.54 0.05 6.69
N ALA A 77 -4.47 1.35 6.43
CA ALA A 77 -5.34 2.28 7.14
C ALA A 77 -6.81 2.09 6.70
N SER A 78 -7.73 2.44 7.60
CA SER A 78 -9.15 2.40 7.34
C SER A 78 -9.51 3.32 6.15
N PRO A 79 -10.55 2.96 5.38
CA PRO A 79 -11.06 3.83 4.34
C PRO A 79 -11.34 5.23 4.92
N MET A 80 -10.94 6.28 4.20
CA MET A 80 -11.02 7.70 4.60
C MET A 80 -9.89 8.24 5.51
N TRP A 81 -8.97 7.40 5.99
CA TRP A 81 -7.78 7.87 6.73
C TRP A 81 -6.68 8.42 5.81
N ASN A 82 -6.57 7.88 4.60
CA ASN A 82 -5.55 8.28 3.64
C ASN A 82 -5.83 9.67 3.07
N ALA A 83 -5.02 10.65 3.47
CA ALA A 83 -4.98 11.96 2.83
C ALA A 83 -4.37 11.84 1.42
N ASN A 84 -4.93 12.56 0.44
CA ASN A 84 -4.44 12.57 -0.94
C ASN A 84 -2.93 12.85 -1.04
N ARG A 85 -2.41 13.73 -0.17
CA ARG A 85 -0.99 14.08 -0.10
C ARG A 85 -0.07 12.90 0.24
N ASN A 86 -0.52 11.95 1.08
CA ASN A 86 0.28 10.77 1.43
C ASN A 86 0.35 9.80 0.23
N LYS A 87 -0.77 9.68 -0.50
CA LYS A 87 -0.86 8.87 -1.72
C LYS A 87 0.06 9.43 -2.82
N GLU A 88 0.04 10.74 -3.05
CA GLU A 88 0.92 11.41 -4.00
C GLU A 88 2.40 11.19 -3.65
N ARG A 89 2.77 11.43 -2.38
CA ARG A 89 4.14 11.22 -1.91
C ARG A 89 4.60 9.76 -2.04
N LEU A 90 3.73 8.79 -1.72
CA LEU A 90 4.02 7.37 -1.94
C LEU A 90 4.34 7.10 -3.41
N PHE A 91 3.47 7.55 -4.31
CA PHE A 91 3.62 7.26 -5.73
C PHE A 91 4.84 7.95 -6.34
N GLU A 92 5.18 9.14 -5.87
CA GLU A 92 6.45 9.80 -6.22
C GLU A 92 7.67 8.99 -5.75
N HIS A 93 7.66 8.48 -4.51
CA HIS A 93 8.75 7.62 -4.02
C HIS A 93 8.88 6.34 -4.84
N VAL A 94 7.77 5.65 -5.10
CA VAL A 94 7.77 4.41 -5.92
C VAL A 94 8.26 4.70 -7.35
N LEU A 95 7.86 5.83 -7.92
CA LEU A 95 8.30 6.24 -9.25
C LEU A 95 9.81 6.51 -9.29
N ASN A 96 10.34 7.23 -8.30
CA ASN A 96 11.77 7.50 -8.19
C ASN A 96 12.59 6.21 -8.01
N ASP A 97 12.15 5.31 -7.14
CA ASP A 97 12.83 4.03 -6.90
C ASP A 97 12.77 3.12 -8.13
N TRP A 98 11.67 3.15 -8.88
CA TRP A 98 11.59 2.49 -10.19
C TRP A 98 12.57 3.08 -11.20
N VAL A 99 12.70 4.42 -11.26
CA VAL A 99 13.69 5.06 -12.13
C VAL A 99 15.11 4.63 -11.76
N VAL A 100 15.43 4.60 -10.46
CA VAL A 100 16.73 4.13 -9.96
C VAL A 100 16.96 2.68 -10.38
N ALA A 101 16.00 1.79 -10.13
CA ALA A 101 16.11 0.37 -10.49
C ALA A 101 16.30 0.14 -12.00
N GLU A 102 15.62 0.88 -12.87
CA GLU A 102 15.84 0.77 -14.32
C GLU A 102 17.18 1.38 -14.75
N SER A 103 17.66 2.43 -14.07
CA SER A 103 18.95 3.06 -14.33
C SER A 103 20.13 2.16 -13.93
N GLU A 104 20.01 1.41 -12.84
CA GLU A 104 20.99 0.39 -12.42
C GLU A 104 21.11 -0.74 -13.44
N ASN A 105 20.04 -1.01 -14.19
CA ASN A 105 20.03 -1.93 -15.33
C ASN A 105 20.57 -1.31 -16.63
N GLY A 106 21.13 -0.09 -16.57
CA GLY A 106 21.74 0.61 -17.71
C GLY A 106 20.75 1.13 -18.75
N LYS A 107 19.45 1.25 -18.42
CA LYS A 107 18.43 1.71 -19.37
C LYS A 107 18.16 3.21 -19.22
N MET A 108 18.13 3.91 -20.35
CA MET A 108 17.57 5.26 -20.39
C MET A 108 16.05 5.21 -20.50
N ILE A 109 15.38 5.90 -19.59
CA ILE A 109 13.92 5.96 -19.53
C ILE A 109 13.43 7.09 -20.41
N GLN A 110 12.57 6.76 -21.37
CA GLN A 110 11.92 7.76 -22.21
C GLN A 110 10.77 8.41 -21.44
N HIS A 111 10.57 9.72 -21.62
CA HIS A 111 9.49 10.47 -20.97
C HIS A 111 8.10 9.84 -21.17
N ARG A 112 7.83 9.33 -22.38
CA ARG A 112 6.59 8.60 -22.68
C ARG A 112 6.40 7.36 -21.78
N THR A 113 7.48 6.62 -21.50
CA THR A 113 7.43 5.44 -20.64
C THR A 113 7.19 5.85 -19.20
N PHE A 114 7.84 6.93 -18.76
CA PHE A 114 7.68 7.50 -17.43
C PHE A 114 6.22 7.84 -17.10
N GLU A 115 5.50 8.55 -17.98
CA GLU A 115 4.09 8.91 -17.74
C GLU A 115 3.17 7.68 -17.67
N ARG A 116 3.44 6.67 -18.51
CA ARG A 116 2.68 5.41 -18.51
C ARG A 116 2.92 4.61 -17.24
N ILE A 117 4.15 4.62 -16.72
CA ILE A 117 4.50 3.96 -15.45
C ILE A 117 3.86 4.68 -14.26
N LYS A 118 3.84 6.01 -14.26
CA LYS A 118 3.14 6.80 -13.25
C LYS A 118 1.67 6.39 -13.11
N ALA A 119 0.97 6.19 -14.23
CA ALA A 119 -0.41 5.70 -14.22
C ALA A 119 -0.54 4.25 -13.73
N LEU A 120 0.43 3.38 -14.03
CA LEU A 120 0.43 1.99 -13.59
C LEU A 120 0.68 1.83 -12.08
N ILE A 121 1.49 2.70 -11.47
CA ILE A 121 1.83 2.63 -10.03
C ILE A 121 0.58 2.61 -9.17
N GLU A 122 -0.38 3.50 -9.44
CA GLU A 122 -1.61 3.59 -8.63
C GLU A 122 -2.39 2.26 -8.63
N VAL A 123 -2.53 1.67 -9.81
CA VAL A 123 -3.27 0.42 -9.98
C VAL A 123 -2.54 -0.76 -9.35
N ILE A 124 -1.22 -0.85 -9.54
CA ILE A 124 -0.41 -1.94 -9.00
C ILE A 124 -0.34 -1.86 -7.47
N ALA A 125 -0.13 -0.65 -6.93
CA ALA A 125 -0.12 -0.42 -5.49
C ALA A 125 -1.48 -0.76 -4.87
N GLY A 126 -2.59 -0.31 -5.47
CA GLY A 126 -3.94 -0.63 -5.01
C GLY A 126 -4.25 -2.13 -5.06
N ALA A 127 -3.85 -2.81 -6.15
CA ALA A 127 -4.01 -4.25 -6.28
C ALA A 127 -3.22 -5.00 -5.20
N LEU A 128 -1.96 -4.62 -4.96
CA LEU A 128 -1.12 -5.26 -3.96
C LEU A 128 -1.65 -5.01 -2.53
N ALA A 129 -2.11 -3.79 -2.22
CA ALA A 129 -2.73 -3.49 -0.93
C ALA A 129 -3.96 -4.38 -0.67
N LEU A 130 -4.81 -4.58 -1.69
CA LEU A 130 -5.94 -5.49 -1.59
C LEU A 130 -5.50 -6.93 -1.32
N GLU A 131 -4.47 -7.42 -2.01
CA GLU A 131 -3.90 -8.75 -1.79
C GLU A 131 -3.34 -8.91 -0.37
N GLN A 132 -2.69 -7.87 0.16
CA GLN A 132 -2.19 -7.92 1.55
C GLN A 132 -3.32 -7.95 2.58
N SER A 133 -4.49 -7.38 2.27
CA SER A 133 -5.67 -7.40 3.15
C SER A 133 -6.51 -8.68 3.05
N ARG A 134 -6.59 -9.30 1.87
CA ARG A 134 -7.48 -10.45 1.58
C ARG A 134 -6.75 -11.79 1.39
N GLY A 135 -5.42 -11.76 1.31
CA GLY A 135 -4.61 -12.89 0.86
C GLY A 135 -4.46 -12.93 -0.67
N ALA A 136 -3.36 -13.51 -1.13
CA ALA A 136 -3.09 -13.67 -2.55
C ALA A 136 -4.09 -14.63 -3.20
N GLY A 137 -4.66 -14.22 -4.33
CA GLY A 137 -5.48 -15.10 -5.15
C GLY A 137 -4.62 -16.19 -5.78
N VAL A 138 -5.10 -17.44 -5.74
CA VAL A 138 -4.47 -18.57 -6.43
C VAL A 138 -5.52 -19.33 -7.25
N GLU A 139 -5.11 -19.82 -8.41
CA GLU A 139 -5.93 -20.59 -9.32
C GLU A 139 -5.20 -21.89 -9.67
N MET A 140 -5.92 -23.02 -9.66
CA MET A 140 -5.38 -24.31 -10.07
C MET A 140 -5.52 -24.43 -11.58
N VAL A 141 -4.41 -24.40 -12.30
CA VAL A 141 -4.37 -24.60 -13.76
C VAL A 141 -3.46 -25.78 -14.04
N ASP A 142 -3.97 -26.80 -14.72
CA ASP A 142 -3.23 -28.03 -15.05
C ASP A 142 -2.62 -28.76 -13.85
N GLY A 143 -3.27 -28.66 -12.68
CA GLY A 143 -2.79 -29.25 -11.42
C GLY A 143 -1.72 -28.43 -10.70
N GLU A 144 -1.32 -27.27 -11.24
CA GLU A 144 -0.39 -26.34 -10.60
C GLU A 144 -1.12 -25.15 -9.97
N VAL A 145 -0.68 -24.76 -8.78
CA VAL A 145 -1.13 -23.53 -8.12
C VAL A 145 -0.46 -22.34 -8.80
N ARG A 146 -1.23 -21.59 -9.59
CA ARG A 146 -0.78 -20.35 -10.23
C ARG A 146 -1.31 -19.14 -9.48
N TYR A 147 -0.45 -18.14 -9.31
CA TYR A 147 -0.83 -16.88 -8.69
C TYR A 147 -1.78 -16.10 -9.62
N LYS A 148 -2.89 -15.62 -9.05
CA LYS A 148 -3.91 -14.83 -9.73
C LYS A 148 -3.83 -13.38 -9.23
N PRO A 149 -3.14 -12.50 -9.97
CA PRO A 149 -3.02 -11.10 -9.57
C PRO A 149 -4.38 -10.40 -9.61
N VAL A 150 -4.64 -9.52 -8.63
CA VAL A 150 -5.89 -8.73 -8.59
C VAL A 150 -5.98 -7.80 -9.81
N SER A 151 -4.86 -7.19 -10.22
CA SER A 151 -4.76 -6.44 -11.46
C SER A 151 -4.44 -7.37 -12.63
N THR A 152 -5.42 -7.63 -13.49
CA THR A 152 -5.22 -8.47 -14.70
C THR A 152 -4.43 -7.74 -15.78
N LYS A 153 -3.72 -8.50 -16.64
CA LYS A 153 -3.05 -7.96 -17.84
C LYS A 153 -3.98 -7.08 -18.68
N ALA A 154 -5.23 -7.52 -18.87
CA ALA A 154 -6.21 -6.79 -19.66
C ALA A 154 -6.51 -5.40 -19.07
N PHE A 155 -6.62 -5.31 -17.74
CA PHE A 155 -6.84 -4.04 -17.04
C PHE A 155 -5.63 -3.11 -17.13
N LEU A 156 -4.42 -3.62 -16.92
CA LEU A 156 -3.19 -2.81 -17.05
C LEU A 156 -3.01 -2.27 -18.48
N ILE A 157 -3.37 -3.06 -19.49
CA ILE A 157 -3.39 -2.59 -20.88
C ILE A 157 -4.42 -1.48 -21.08
N HIS A 158 -5.60 -1.58 -20.47
CA HIS A 158 -6.62 -0.53 -20.54
C HIS A 158 -6.09 0.79 -19.98
N VAL A 159 -5.44 0.76 -18.81
CA VAL A 159 -4.82 1.94 -18.18
C VAL A 159 -3.80 2.60 -19.13
N LEU A 160 -2.94 1.80 -19.76
CA LEU A 160 -1.96 2.30 -20.72
C LEU A 160 -2.61 2.94 -21.95
N VAL A 161 -3.71 2.36 -22.44
CA VAL A 161 -4.49 2.92 -23.55
C VAL A 161 -5.14 4.24 -23.15
N ASP A 162 -5.69 4.34 -21.95
CA ASP A 162 -6.32 5.58 -21.47
C ASP A 162 -5.30 6.73 -21.40
N VAL A 163 -4.06 6.45 -20.97
CA VAL A 163 -2.95 7.42 -21.01
C VAL A 163 -2.66 7.88 -22.43
N ASP A 164 -2.62 6.97 -23.41
CA ASP A 164 -2.40 7.33 -24.81
C ASP A 164 -3.54 8.17 -25.39
N CYS A 165 -4.79 7.86 -25.03
CA CYS A 165 -5.96 8.60 -25.49
C CYS A 165 -5.94 10.03 -24.94
N ALA A 166 -5.56 10.20 -23.67
CA ALA A 166 -5.38 11.50 -23.06
C ALA A 166 -4.22 12.29 -23.68
N GLU A 167 -3.06 11.66 -23.91
CA GLU A 167 -1.88 12.31 -24.50
C GLU A 167 -2.10 12.74 -25.96
N LYS A 168 -2.94 12.00 -26.70
CA LYS A 168 -3.25 12.28 -28.11
C LYS A 168 -4.56 13.02 -28.33
N GLU A 169 -5.31 13.29 -27.28
CA GLU A 169 -6.66 13.86 -27.33
C GLU A 169 -7.58 13.11 -28.31
N GLU A 170 -7.37 11.80 -28.45
CA GLU A 170 -8.09 10.94 -29.38
C GLU A 170 -8.72 9.77 -28.64
N ASP A 171 -10.06 9.79 -28.52
CA ASP A 171 -10.84 8.77 -27.82
C ASP A 171 -11.70 7.92 -28.77
N SER A 172 -11.21 7.68 -29.99
CA SER A 172 -11.92 6.86 -30.97
C SER A 172 -11.76 5.36 -30.68
N ASP A 173 -12.81 4.57 -30.92
CA ASP A 173 -12.75 3.10 -30.79
C ASP A 173 -11.63 2.50 -31.66
N THR A 174 -11.41 3.07 -32.83
CA THR A 174 -10.35 2.66 -33.75
C THR A 174 -8.97 2.87 -33.12
N PHE A 175 -8.74 4.03 -32.50
CA PHE A 175 -7.49 4.34 -31.81
C PHE A 175 -7.28 3.43 -30.60
N ARG A 176 -8.28 3.31 -29.72
CA ARG A 176 -8.24 2.41 -28.55
C ARG A 176 -7.90 0.97 -28.96
N ASN A 177 -8.55 0.44 -29.99
CA ASN A 177 -8.29 -0.91 -30.48
C ASN A 177 -6.88 -1.07 -31.04
N LYS A 178 -6.37 -0.07 -31.77
CA LYS A 178 -4.99 -0.06 -32.28
C LYS A 178 -3.97 -0.07 -31.14
N ARG A 179 -4.15 0.78 -30.13
CA ARG A 179 -3.26 0.85 -28.95
C ARG A 179 -3.34 -0.41 -28.09
N LYS A 180 -4.54 -0.98 -27.90
CA LYS A 180 -4.73 -2.26 -27.22
C LYS A 180 -3.92 -3.38 -27.90
N ARG A 181 -4.01 -3.51 -29.23
CA ARG A 181 -3.19 -4.48 -29.99
C ARG A 181 -1.69 -4.23 -29.84
N TYR A 182 -1.28 -2.97 -29.88
CA TYR A 182 0.13 -2.59 -29.66
C TYR A 182 0.64 -3.12 -28.32
N TYR A 183 -0.06 -2.86 -27.21
CA TYR A 183 0.35 -3.33 -25.88
C TYR A 183 0.23 -4.83 -25.69
N GLN A 184 -0.74 -5.48 -26.33
CA GLN A 184 -0.84 -6.94 -26.31
C GLN A 184 0.40 -7.59 -26.93
N ASN A 185 0.90 -7.05 -28.04
CA ASN A 185 2.07 -7.56 -28.76
C ASN A 185 3.39 -7.24 -28.05
N HIS A 186 3.49 -6.09 -27.38
CA HIS A 186 4.70 -5.65 -26.66
C HIS A 186 4.62 -5.89 -25.15
N TRP A 187 3.68 -6.73 -24.69
CA TRP A 187 3.42 -6.91 -23.26
C TRP A 187 4.63 -7.43 -22.50
N ALA A 188 5.48 -8.25 -23.14
CA ALA A 188 6.65 -8.82 -22.48
C ALA A 188 7.60 -7.76 -21.90
N ASP A 189 7.71 -6.59 -22.54
CA ASP A 189 8.55 -5.50 -22.04
C ASP A 189 7.86 -4.73 -20.91
N TRP A 190 6.56 -4.47 -21.05
CA TRP A 190 5.77 -3.82 -20.00
C TRP A 190 5.63 -4.69 -18.74
N ALA A 191 5.55 -6.01 -18.91
CA ALA A 191 5.48 -6.96 -17.81
C ALA A 191 6.72 -6.89 -16.90
N LYS A 192 7.91 -6.62 -17.46
CA LYS A 192 9.13 -6.42 -16.67
C LYS A 192 8.99 -5.22 -15.74
N HIS A 193 8.49 -4.10 -16.25
CA HIS A 193 8.27 -2.91 -15.41
C HIS A 193 7.21 -3.16 -14.33
N VAL A 194 6.11 -3.85 -14.69
CA VAL A 194 5.08 -4.24 -13.72
C VAL A 194 5.69 -5.08 -12.60
N GLU A 195 6.55 -6.06 -12.92
CA GLU A 195 7.17 -6.88 -11.88
C GLU A 195 8.24 -6.14 -11.07
N THR A 196 8.99 -5.21 -11.67
CA THR A 196 9.87 -4.32 -10.91
C THR A 196 9.07 -3.54 -9.87
N LEU A 197 7.94 -2.94 -10.25
CA LEU A 197 7.07 -2.19 -9.33
C LEU A 197 6.52 -3.06 -8.21
N ARG A 198 6.07 -4.28 -8.53
CA ARG A 198 5.60 -5.25 -7.52
C ARG A 198 6.69 -5.64 -6.55
N THR A 199 7.90 -5.87 -7.05
CA THR A 199 9.06 -6.22 -6.24
C THR A 199 9.40 -5.09 -5.28
N LEU A 200 9.42 -3.84 -5.75
CA LEU A 200 9.65 -2.65 -4.93
C LEU A 200 8.61 -2.53 -3.81
N LEU A 201 7.32 -2.58 -4.15
CA LEU A 201 6.23 -2.45 -3.19
C LEU A 201 6.19 -3.60 -2.18
N THR A 202 6.52 -4.82 -2.61
CA THR A 202 6.66 -5.97 -1.70
C THR A 202 7.85 -5.77 -0.76
N GLY A 203 8.95 -5.21 -1.25
CA GLY A 203 10.11 -4.81 -0.44
C GLY A 203 9.75 -3.74 0.60
N TYR A 204 8.95 -2.74 0.21
CA TYR A 204 8.42 -1.74 1.12
C TYR A 204 7.59 -2.40 2.22
N ASP A 205 6.69 -3.31 1.85
CA ASP A 205 5.82 -4.00 2.82
C ASP A 205 6.61 -4.80 3.86
N LEU A 206 7.55 -5.63 3.39
CA LEU A 206 8.39 -6.44 4.26
C LEU A 206 9.25 -5.58 5.19
N THR A 207 9.78 -4.46 4.69
CA THR A 207 10.63 -3.56 5.46
C THR A 207 9.81 -2.76 6.47
N ALA A 208 8.64 -2.27 6.07
CA ALA A 208 7.70 -1.57 6.95
C ALA A 208 7.28 -2.45 8.13
N ARG A 209 6.91 -3.71 7.88
CA ARG A 209 6.58 -4.68 8.94
C ARG A 209 7.72 -4.90 9.92
N LYS A 210 8.96 -5.01 9.42
CA LYS A 210 10.16 -5.19 10.26
C LYS A 210 10.43 -3.97 11.14
N ILE A 211 10.41 -2.77 10.54
CA ILE A 211 10.65 -1.51 11.27
C ILE A 211 9.54 -1.27 12.29
N PHE A 212 8.28 -1.49 11.91
CA PHE A 212 7.15 -1.34 12.81
C PHE A 212 7.27 -2.25 14.04
N LYS A 213 7.62 -3.54 13.87
CA LYS A 213 7.86 -4.46 14.99
C LYS A 213 8.99 -3.97 15.91
N LYS A 214 10.08 -3.44 15.33
CA LYS A 214 11.20 -2.85 16.09
C LYS A 214 10.76 -1.61 16.87
N GLU A 215 9.98 -0.72 16.26
CA GLU A 215 9.49 0.51 16.87
C GLU A 215 8.46 0.28 17.98
N LEU A 216 7.70 -0.83 17.91
CA LEU A 216 6.84 -1.28 19.01
C LEU A 216 7.68 -1.85 20.17
N ALA A 217 8.71 -2.66 19.89
CA ALA A 217 9.56 -3.26 20.92
C ALA A 217 10.44 -2.24 21.67
N ASN A 218 10.95 -1.21 20.99
CA ASN A 218 11.84 -0.19 21.56
C ASN A 218 11.22 0.62 22.72
N LYS A 219 9.88 0.66 22.85
CA LYS A 219 9.21 1.34 23.97
C LYS A 219 8.98 0.47 25.20
N ASN A 220 9.34 -0.81 25.16
CA ASN A 220 9.06 -1.75 26.22
C ASN A 220 10.24 -2.09 27.14
N GLY A 221 11.42 -1.47 26.95
CA GLY A 221 12.57 -1.80 27.80
C GLY A 221 12.93 -3.29 27.77
N ALA A 222 12.86 -3.92 26.59
CA ALA A 222 13.31 -5.30 26.43
C ALA A 222 14.84 -5.33 26.42
N ILE A 223 15.39 -5.63 27.60
CA ILE A 223 16.68 -6.30 27.75
C ILE A 223 16.68 -7.47 26.76
N TYR A 224 17.44 -7.31 25.67
CA TYR A 224 17.77 -8.39 24.77
C TYR A 224 18.82 -9.24 25.49
N THR A 225 18.41 -10.18 26.35
CA THR A 225 19.30 -11.27 26.78
C THR A 225 19.23 -12.35 25.71
N PRO A 226 20.29 -12.54 24.89
CA PRO A 226 20.39 -13.72 24.06
C PRO A 226 20.55 -14.93 24.98
N TYR A 227 19.67 -15.92 24.82
CA TYR A 227 19.89 -17.23 25.43
C TYR A 227 21.08 -17.88 24.71
N HIS A 228 22.16 -18.09 25.47
CA HIS A 228 23.24 -19.04 25.15
C HIS A 228 22.94 -20.37 25.83
#